data_AF-A0AA88T663-F1
#
_entry.id   AF-A0AA88T663-F1
#
_cell.length_a   1.000
_cell.length_b   1.000
_cell.length_c   1.000
_cell.angle_alpha   90.00
_cell.angle_beta   90.00
_cell.angle_gamma   90.00
#
_symmetry.space_group_name_H-M   'P 1'
#
loop_
_entity.id
_entity.type
_entity.pdbx_description
1 polymer ?
#
loop_
_entity_poly.entity_id
_entity_poly.type
_entity_poly.pdbx_seq_one_letter_code
_entity_poly.pdbx_strand_id
1 'polypeptide(L)'
;MKLKLKTVFLLYFMVSLMGLIYALMQLGQGCDCREHDFTKDRTISQLRGELHKLQEQIIKSEKLDAKASRQSSLPAIYVITPTYARLVQKAELIRLSHTFLHVPQLHWIVVEDSPSLTQLVTNLLAASGLTYTHLHMLTPKDRKLQEGDPHWLKPRGAEQRNEGLRWLREKAAADRGKGLAFDNAVIYFADDDNTYSLQLFDEMRYTKKVSVWPVGLVGAMKFERPVVENGKVVRFHTGWRPNRPFPIDMAGFAVSLNLVLANPDACFDGNAEMGFLESSFLQNLVTMEDLEPKADMCTKVLVWHTRTEKPKMKREEALIKQGLGSDPNVEV
;
A
#
# COMPACT_ATOMS: atom_id res chain seq x y z
N MET A 1 -87.41 29.43 72.42
CA MET A 1 -87.26 28.14 71.70
C MET A 1 -86.12 27.35 72.35
N LYS A 2 -86.45 26.24 73.03
CA LYS A 2 -85.47 25.36 73.69
C LYS A 2 -84.74 24.54 72.61
N LEU A 3 -83.55 24.98 72.18
CA LEU A 3 -82.63 24.08 71.50
C LEU A 3 -82.14 23.07 72.54
N LYS A 4 -82.55 21.81 72.41
CA LYS A 4 -82.02 20.71 73.22
C LYS A 4 -80.51 20.66 72.96
N LEU A 5 -79.69 20.66 74.01
CA LEU A 5 -78.22 20.66 73.96
C LEU A 5 -77.66 19.60 72.98
N LYS A 6 -78.35 18.46 72.83
CA LYS A 6 -78.05 17.40 71.86
C LYS A 6 -78.03 17.88 70.39
N THR A 7 -78.93 18.79 70.01
CA THR A 7 -79.04 19.29 68.63
C THR A 7 -77.88 20.21 68.26
N VAL A 8 -77.42 21.04 69.20
CA VAL A 8 -76.24 21.91 69.01
C VAL A 8 -74.97 21.08 68.88
N PHE A 9 -74.82 20.04 69.71
CA PHE A 9 -73.67 19.15 69.66
C PHE A 9 -73.60 18.37 68.33
N LEU A 10 -74.73 17.86 67.85
CA LEU A 10 -74.82 17.21 66.54
C LEU A 10 -74.46 18.15 65.39
N LEU A 11 -74.93 19.40 65.43
CA LEU A 11 -74.60 20.37 64.38
C LEU A 11 -73.10 20.69 64.37
N TYR A 12 -72.50 20.91 65.54
CA TYR A 12 -71.07 21.19 65.67
C TYR A 12 -70.21 20.00 65.22
N PHE A 13 -70.62 18.79 65.59
CA PHE A 13 -69.96 17.56 65.15
C PHE A 13 -70.02 17.39 63.63
N MET A 14 -71.18 17.63 63.01
CA MET A 14 -71.34 17.53 61.56
C MET A 14 -70.51 18.58 60.81
N VAL A 15 -70.43 19.82 61.32
CA VAL A 15 -69.62 20.89 60.71
C VAL A 15 -68.13 20.59 60.86
N SER A 16 -67.68 20.16 62.04
CA SER A 16 -66.28 19.74 62.24
C SER A 16 -65.92 18.51 61.40
N LEU A 17 -66.83 17.55 61.24
CA LEU A 17 -66.60 16.37 60.41
C LEU A 17 -66.52 16.74 58.92
N MET A 18 -67.41 17.61 58.43
CA MET A 18 -67.29 18.12 57.05
C MET A 18 -66.02 18.94 56.84
N GLY A 19 -65.63 19.76 57.83
CA GLY A 19 -64.37 20.50 57.79
C GLY A 19 -63.14 19.58 57.75
N LEU A 20 -63.16 18.50 58.53
CA LEU A 20 -62.10 17.48 58.53
C LEU A 20 -62.05 16.72 57.21
N ILE A 21 -63.20 16.31 56.66
CA ILE A 21 -63.27 15.63 55.36
C ILE A 21 -62.77 16.55 54.23
N TYR A 22 -63.13 17.84 54.26
CA TYR A 22 -62.65 18.82 53.28
C TYR A 22 -61.13 19.02 53.38
N ALA A 23 -60.59 19.14 54.59
CA ALA A 23 -59.15 19.24 54.81
C ALA A 23 -58.40 17.97 54.34
N LEU A 24 -58.96 16.79 54.61
CA LEU A 24 -58.41 15.50 54.15
C LEU A 24 -58.47 15.35 52.62
N MET A 25 -59.53 15.86 51.96
CA MET A 25 -59.63 15.87 50.50
C MET A 25 -58.58 16.80 49.86
N GLN A 26 -58.32 17.97 50.45
CA GLN A 26 -57.30 18.92 49.99
C GLN A 26 -55.87 18.38 50.18
N LEU A 27 -55.61 17.62 51.27
CA LEU A 27 -54.34 16.94 51.49
C LEU A 27 -54.10 15.74 50.53
N GLY A 28 -55.15 15.26 49.86
CA GLY A 28 -55.09 14.12 48.93
C GLY A 28 -54.86 14.48 47.45
N GLN A 29 -54.84 15.76 47.07
CA GLN A 29 -54.46 16.17 45.72
C GLN A 29 -52.93 16.15 45.61
N GLY A 30 -52.37 14.95 45.36
CA GLY A 30 -50.97 14.81 45.00
C GLY A 30 -50.66 15.64 43.75
N CYS A 31 -49.63 16.49 43.82
CA CYS A 31 -49.05 17.12 42.64
C CYS A 31 -48.67 16.02 41.64
N ASP A 32 -49.21 16.09 40.42
CA ASP A 32 -48.93 15.12 39.36
C ASP A 32 -47.51 15.36 38.80
N CYS A 33 -46.50 14.82 39.49
CA CYS A 33 -45.11 14.90 39.06
C CYS A 33 -44.79 13.96 37.88
N ARG A 34 -45.76 13.19 37.37
CA ARG A 34 -45.52 12.18 36.32
C ARG A 34 -45.06 12.79 35.00
N GLU A 35 -45.61 13.93 34.58
CA GLU A 35 -45.18 14.61 33.34
C GLU A 35 -43.70 15.03 33.39
N HIS A 36 -43.19 15.39 34.56
CA HIS A 36 -41.82 15.83 34.73
C HIS A 36 -40.82 14.67 34.75
N ASP A 37 -41.23 13.47 35.17
CA ASP A 37 -40.42 12.25 35.10
C ASP A 37 -40.37 11.67 33.68
N PHE A 38 -41.49 11.67 32.93
CA PHE A 38 -41.49 11.20 31.54
C PHE A 38 -40.58 12.01 30.61
N THR A 39 -40.50 13.33 30.82
CA THR A 39 -39.59 14.20 30.08
C THR A 39 -38.13 13.93 30.41
N LYS A 40 -37.80 13.73 31.70
CA LYS A 40 -36.45 13.35 32.14
C LYS A 40 -36.05 11.98 31.61
N ASP A 41 -36.93 10.99 31.66
CA ASP A 41 -36.66 9.64 31.14
C ASP A 41 -36.42 9.64 29.63
N ARG A 42 -37.16 10.47 28.89
CA ARG A 42 -36.94 10.67 27.45
C ARG A 42 -35.58 11.33 27.18
N THR A 43 -35.22 12.37 27.94
CA THR A 43 -33.91 13.02 27.83
C THR A 43 -32.77 12.07 28.20
N ILE A 44 -32.93 11.26 29.25
CA ILE A 44 -31.95 10.24 29.66
C ILE A 44 -31.78 9.19 28.57
N SER A 45 -32.87 8.73 27.95
CA SER A 45 -32.82 7.78 26.83
C SER A 45 -32.08 8.37 25.62
N GLN A 46 -32.35 9.64 25.27
CA GLN A 46 -31.64 10.34 24.20
C GLN A 46 -30.14 10.50 24.50
N LEU A 47 -29.78 10.96 25.71
CA LEU A 47 -28.39 11.12 26.12
C LEU A 47 -27.63 9.78 26.16
N ARG A 48 -28.29 8.69 26.58
CA ARG A 48 -27.69 7.34 26.50
C ARG A 48 -27.43 6.92 25.06
N GLY A 49 -28.32 7.25 24.13
CA GLY A 49 -28.13 6.99 22.71
C GLY A 49 -26.98 7.79 22.09
N GLU A 50 -26.84 9.07 22.46
CA GLU A 50 -25.70 9.91 22.04
C GLU A 50 -24.38 9.43 22.64
N LEU A 51 -24.38 9.06 23.92
CA LEU A 51 -23.21 8.51 24.59
C LEU A 51 -22.73 7.22 23.91
N HIS A 52 -23.65 6.33 23.53
CA HIS A 52 -23.30 5.11 22.81
C HIS A 52 -22.66 5.41 21.44
N LYS A 53 -23.20 6.38 20.69
CA LYS A 53 -22.62 6.81 19.41
C LYS A 53 -21.22 7.42 19.58
N LEU A 54 -21.03 8.24 20.61
CA LEU A 54 -19.72 8.82 20.92
C LEU A 54 -18.71 7.74 21.33
N GLN A 55 -19.12 6.76 22.13
CA GLN A 55 -18.28 5.62 22.50
C GLN A 55 -17.86 4.80 21.27
N GLU A 56 -18.77 4.53 20.34
CA GLU A 56 -18.44 3.85 19.08
C GLU A 56 -17.43 4.65 18.23
N GLN A 57 -17.59 5.97 18.16
CA GLN A 57 -16.67 6.85 17.45
C GLN A 57 -15.28 6.87 18.09
N ILE A 58 -15.20 6.92 19.43
CA ILE A 58 -13.93 6.85 20.17
C ILE A 58 -13.23 5.53 19.90
N ILE A 59 -13.92 4.39 20.02
CA ILE A 59 -13.35 3.06 19.74
C ILE A 59 -12.85 2.98 18.28
N LYS A 60 -13.59 3.56 17.34
CA LYS A 60 -13.18 3.61 15.93
C LYS A 60 -11.93 4.47 15.74
N SER A 61 -11.85 5.63 16.39
CA SER A 61 -10.67 6.51 16.39
C SER A 61 -9.46 5.81 17.00
N GLU A 62 -9.60 5.23 18.19
CA GLU A 62 -8.53 4.50 18.87
C GLU A 62 -8.00 3.33 18.02
N LYS A 63 -8.89 2.62 17.30
CA LYS A 63 -8.48 1.58 16.35
C LYS A 63 -7.74 2.14 15.14
N LEU A 64 -8.13 3.31 14.62
CA LEU A 64 -7.45 4.00 13.53
C LEU A 64 -6.07 4.48 13.97
N ASP A 65 -5.96 5.06 15.16
CA ASP A 65 -4.72 5.56 15.74
C ASP A 65 -3.76 4.40 16.05
N ALA A 66 -4.26 3.30 16.63
CA ALA A 66 -3.47 2.10 16.85
C ALA A 66 -3.00 1.45 15.54
N LYS A 67 -3.81 1.49 14.48
CA LYS A 67 -3.43 1.01 13.14
C LYS A 67 -2.36 1.91 12.53
N ALA A 68 -2.50 3.23 12.62
CA ALA A 68 -1.54 4.21 12.13
C ALA A 68 -0.19 4.09 12.86
N SER A 69 -0.23 3.95 14.20
CA SER A 69 0.93 3.67 15.05
C SER A 69 1.66 2.40 14.60
N ARG A 70 0.96 1.27 14.46
CA ARG A 70 1.57 0.01 13.98
C ARG A 70 2.15 0.15 12.58
N GLN A 71 1.50 0.89 11.69
CA GLN A 71 2.01 1.15 10.35
C GLN A 71 3.28 2.01 10.36
N SER A 72 3.41 2.98 11.27
CA SER A 72 4.64 3.79 11.40
C SER A 72 5.86 3.00 11.90
N SER A 73 5.65 1.86 12.58
CA SER A 73 6.75 0.98 13.02
C SER A 73 7.19 -0.06 11.98
N LEU A 74 6.50 -0.14 10.83
CA LEU A 74 6.84 -1.11 9.80
C LEU A 74 8.10 -0.67 9.05
N PRO A 75 9.00 -1.62 8.71
CA PRO A 75 10.12 -1.31 7.81
C PRO A 75 9.62 -0.78 6.46
N ALA A 76 10.30 0.26 5.96
CA ALA A 76 9.97 0.88 4.69
C ALA A 76 10.37 -0.01 3.51
N ILE A 77 9.54 -0.01 2.46
CA ILE A 77 9.82 -0.68 1.18
C ILE A 77 10.04 0.40 0.13
N TYR A 78 11.27 0.49 -0.38
CA TYR A 78 11.64 1.34 -1.50
C TYR A 78 11.48 0.54 -2.79
N VAL A 79 10.46 0.87 -3.57
CA VAL A 79 10.19 0.20 -4.84
C VAL A 79 10.80 1.03 -5.97
N ILE A 80 11.78 0.48 -6.69
CA ILE A 80 12.38 1.10 -7.87
C ILE A 80 11.70 0.56 -9.11
N THR A 81 11.05 1.45 -9.87
CA THR A 81 10.32 1.12 -11.09
C THR A 81 10.89 1.90 -12.27
N PRO A 82 11.65 1.24 -13.17
CA PRO A 82 12.01 1.83 -14.44
C PRO A 82 10.77 1.90 -15.35
N THR A 83 10.56 3.03 -16.03
CA THR A 83 9.48 3.21 -17.01
C THR A 83 10.00 3.95 -18.25
N TYR A 84 9.30 3.88 -19.36
CA TYR A 84 9.61 4.60 -20.58
C TYR A 84 8.35 4.94 -21.37
N ALA A 85 8.43 5.95 -22.23
CA ALA A 85 7.31 6.38 -23.08
C ALA A 85 6.93 5.32 -24.11
N ARG A 86 5.69 4.82 -24.00
CA ARG A 86 5.00 3.98 -25.00
C ARG A 86 3.49 4.02 -24.75
N LEU A 87 2.71 3.57 -25.74
CA LEU A 87 1.24 3.63 -25.74
C LEU A 87 0.56 3.12 -24.45
N VAL A 88 1.13 2.11 -23.79
CA VAL A 88 0.54 1.50 -22.59
C VAL A 88 1.12 2.06 -21.28
N GLN A 89 2.07 3.00 -21.32
CA GLN A 89 2.78 3.50 -20.13
C GLN A 89 1.83 3.95 -19.03
N LYS A 90 0.91 4.86 -19.37
CA LYS A 90 -0.01 5.44 -18.40
C LYS A 90 -0.88 4.37 -17.76
N ALA A 91 -1.41 3.44 -18.56
CA ALA A 91 -2.20 2.31 -18.07
C ALA A 91 -1.41 1.40 -17.12
N GLU A 92 -0.14 1.09 -17.42
CA GLU A 92 0.71 0.28 -16.54
C GLU A 92 0.96 0.98 -15.20
N LEU A 93 1.33 2.26 -15.23
CA LEU A 93 1.60 3.03 -14.03
C LEU A 93 0.34 3.22 -13.17
N ILE A 94 -0.84 3.36 -13.77
CA ILE A 94 -2.12 3.45 -13.05
C ILE A 94 -2.42 2.15 -12.29
N ARG A 95 -2.36 0.98 -12.95
CA ARG A 95 -2.67 -0.27 -12.24
C ARG A 95 -1.63 -0.60 -11.17
N LEU A 96 -0.38 -0.22 -11.40
CA LEU A 96 0.68 -0.40 -10.43
C LEU A 96 0.49 0.52 -9.21
N SER A 97 0.17 1.80 -9.44
CA SER A 97 -0.09 2.75 -8.35
C SER A 97 -1.28 2.32 -7.49
N HIS A 98 -2.36 1.83 -8.09
CA HIS A 98 -3.50 1.27 -7.37
C HIS A 98 -3.10 0.09 -6.48
N THR A 99 -2.19 -0.77 -6.92
CA THR A 99 -1.67 -1.88 -6.11
C THR A 99 -0.87 -1.35 -4.91
N PHE A 100 0.01 -0.38 -5.15
CA PHE A 100 0.89 0.18 -4.12
C PHE A 100 0.14 1.00 -3.07
N LEU A 101 -1.03 1.57 -3.40
CA LEU A 101 -1.87 2.29 -2.43
C LEU A 101 -2.33 1.42 -1.25
N HIS A 102 -2.32 0.09 -1.43
CA HIS A 102 -2.67 -0.85 -0.39
C HIS A 102 -1.48 -1.29 0.48
N VAL A 103 -0.25 -0.87 0.14
CA VAL A 103 0.97 -1.30 0.83
C VAL A 103 1.44 -0.20 1.80
N PRO A 104 1.41 -0.46 3.12
CA PRO A 104 1.87 0.53 4.09
C PRO A 104 3.39 0.70 4.06
N GLN A 105 3.86 1.91 4.39
CA GLN A 105 5.29 2.27 4.40
C GLN A 105 6.01 1.93 3.09
N LEU A 106 5.36 2.20 1.95
CA LEU A 106 5.95 2.07 0.63
C LEU A 106 6.39 3.46 0.13
N HIS A 107 7.62 3.54 -0.37
CA HIS A 107 8.14 4.70 -1.08
C HIS A 107 8.43 4.30 -2.52
N TRP A 108 7.71 4.91 -3.47
CA TRP A 108 7.82 4.55 -4.89
C TRP A 108 8.82 5.44 -5.62
N ILE A 109 9.91 4.86 -6.11
CA ILE A 109 10.95 5.54 -6.89
C ILE A 109 10.70 5.22 -8.37
N VAL A 110 10.13 6.17 -9.10
CA VAL A 110 9.88 6.03 -10.54
C VAL A 110 11.02 6.70 -11.31
N VAL A 111 11.65 5.93 -12.20
CA VAL A 111 12.79 6.39 -12.98
C VAL A 111 12.48 6.27 -14.46
N GLU A 112 12.32 7.40 -15.14
CA GLU A 112 12.00 7.43 -16.57
C GLU A 112 13.25 7.22 -17.44
N ASP A 113 13.18 6.35 -18.44
CA ASP A 113 14.12 6.33 -19.59
C ASP A 113 13.79 7.49 -20.53
N SER A 114 14.19 8.68 -20.10
CA SER A 114 13.91 9.96 -20.75
C SER A 114 15.03 10.97 -20.45
N PRO A 115 15.33 11.92 -21.34
CA PRO A 115 16.27 13.00 -21.05
C PRO A 115 15.78 13.96 -19.95
N SER A 116 14.48 13.95 -19.64
CA SER A 116 13.87 14.79 -18.62
C SER A 116 12.63 14.12 -18.03
N LEU A 117 12.14 14.63 -16.90
CA LEU A 117 10.84 14.26 -16.35
C LEU A 117 9.72 14.63 -17.34
N THR A 118 8.79 13.71 -17.59
CA THR A 118 7.66 13.95 -18.50
C THR A 118 6.44 14.44 -17.73
N GLN A 119 5.64 15.30 -18.36
CA GLN A 119 4.43 15.85 -17.74
C GLN A 119 3.43 14.75 -17.37
N LEU A 120 3.32 13.70 -18.19
CA LEU A 120 2.46 12.55 -17.97
C LEU A 120 2.78 11.87 -16.64
N VAL A 121 4.05 11.50 -16.43
CA VAL A 121 4.45 10.79 -15.21
C VAL A 121 4.40 11.73 -14.00
N THR A 122 4.81 12.99 -14.15
CA THR A 122 4.71 14.00 -13.08
C THR A 122 3.27 14.15 -12.59
N ASN A 123 2.31 14.30 -13.50
CA ASN A 123 0.89 14.45 -13.16
C ASN A 123 0.32 13.18 -12.52
N LEU A 124 0.64 12.01 -13.07
CA LEU A 124 0.20 10.72 -12.55
C LEU A 124 0.68 10.50 -11.12
N LEU A 125 1.96 10.77 -10.83
CA LEU A 125 2.53 10.61 -9.50
C LEU A 125 1.92 11.60 -8.50
N ALA A 126 1.76 12.87 -8.89
CA ALA A 126 1.12 13.88 -8.06
C ALA A 126 -0.33 13.51 -7.69
N ALA A 127 -1.07 12.89 -8.61
CA ALA A 127 -2.44 12.44 -8.40
C ALA A 127 -2.54 11.08 -7.68
N SER A 128 -1.44 10.33 -7.54
CA SER A 128 -1.48 8.93 -7.07
C SER A 128 -1.79 8.77 -5.58
N GLY A 129 -1.50 9.77 -4.75
CA GLY A 129 -1.60 9.66 -3.29
C GLY A 129 -0.50 8.83 -2.62
N LEU A 130 0.51 8.38 -3.38
CA LEU A 130 1.64 7.62 -2.87
C LEU A 130 2.76 8.55 -2.38
N THR A 131 3.60 8.07 -1.47
CA THR A 131 4.92 8.67 -1.23
C THR A 131 5.84 8.25 -2.37
N TYR A 132 6.40 9.22 -3.09
CA TYR A 132 7.22 8.91 -4.26
C TYR A 132 8.48 9.77 -4.41
N THR A 133 9.35 9.35 -5.32
CA THR A 133 10.43 10.14 -5.89
C THR A 133 10.43 9.93 -7.40
N HIS A 134 10.47 11.03 -8.14
CA HIS A 134 10.43 11.04 -9.59
C HIS A 134 11.82 11.40 -10.12
N LEU A 135 12.47 10.45 -10.79
CA LEU A 135 13.79 10.58 -11.39
C LEU A 135 13.72 10.31 -12.89
N HIS A 136 14.80 10.63 -13.60
CA HIS A 136 14.99 10.23 -14.99
C HIS A 136 16.45 9.86 -15.23
N MET A 137 16.67 8.91 -16.13
CA MET A 137 17.99 8.52 -16.62
C MET A 137 17.82 8.01 -18.04
N LEU A 138 18.41 8.68 -19.03
CA LEU A 138 18.30 8.26 -20.42
C LEU A 138 19.22 7.07 -20.68
N THR A 139 18.68 5.97 -21.22
CA THR A 139 19.53 4.86 -21.67
C THR A 139 20.39 5.31 -22.86
N PRO A 140 21.72 5.09 -22.85
CA PRO A 140 22.59 5.38 -24.00
C PRO A 140 22.09 4.72 -25.30
N LYS A 141 22.24 5.42 -26.44
CA LYS A 141 21.68 4.99 -27.74
C LYS A 141 22.21 3.63 -28.19
N ASP A 142 23.48 3.34 -27.94
CA ASP A 142 24.15 2.07 -28.20
C ASP A 142 23.56 0.90 -27.39
N ARG A 143 22.95 1.19 -26.23
CA ARG A 143 22.26 0.22 -25.37
C ARG A 143 20.76 0.11 -25.61
N LYS A 144 20.17 0.99 -26.43
CA LYS A 144 18.76 0.86 -26.84
C LYS A 144 18.58 -0.22 -27.90
N LEU A 145 17.43 -0.90 -27.84
CA LEU A 145 16.96 -1.78 -28.91
C LEU A 145 16.69 -0.93 -30.16
N GLN A 146 17.14 -1.42 -31.32
CA GLN A 146 16.84 -0.83 -32.61
C GLN A 146 15.51 -1.37 -33.16
N GLU A 147 14.96 -0.70 -34.17
CA GLU A 147 13.74 -1.16 -34.82
C GLU A 147 13.97 -2.53 -35.49
N GLY A 148 13.18 -3.54 -35.09
CA GLY A 148 13.35 -4.92 -35.54
C GLY A 148 14.16 -5.81 -34.60
N ASP A 149 14.85 -5.24 -33.60
CA ASP A 149 15.53 -6.04 -32.58
C ASP A 149 14.50 -6.86 -31.77
N PRO A 150 14.80 -8.13 -31.48
CA PRO A 150 14.01 -8.89 -30.54
C PRO A 150 14.02 -8.22 -29.17
N HIS A 151 12.85 -8.15 -28.52
CA HIS A 151 12.69 -7.45 -27.25
C HIS A 151 13.62 -7.96 -26.12
N TRP A 152 14.13 -9.18 -26.24
CA TRP A 152 15.05 -9.82 -25.29
C TRP A 152 16.54 -9.53 -25.56
N LEU A 153 16.91 -8.82 -26.64
CA LEU A 153 18.30 -8.74 -27.08
C LEU A 153 19.21 -7.93 -26.13
N LYS A 154 18.69 -6.87 -25.51
CA LYS A 154 19.45 -5.97 -24.63
C LYS A 154 18.77 -5.83 -23.27
N PRO A 155 19.53 -5.83 -22.16
CA PRO A 155 18.97 -5.58 -20.84
C PRO A 155 18.32 -4.20 -20.81
N ARG A 156 17.12 -4.13 -20.23
CA ARG A 156 16.32 -2.90 -20.13
C ARG A 156 16.28 -2.44 -18.69
N GLY A 157 16.23 -1.13 -18.47
CA GLY A 157 16.05 -0.59 -17.12
C GLY A 157 17.32 -0.55 -16.25
N ALA A 158 18.48 -1.00 -16.74
CA ALA A 158 19.69 -1.10 -15.91
C ALA A 158 20.14 0.27 -15.37
N GLU A 159 20.26 1.27 -16.24
CA GLU A 159 20.65 2.63 -15.85
C GLU A 159 19.63 3.26 -14.90
N GLN A 160 18.34 3.00 -15.13
CA GLN A 160 17.26 3.53 -14.32
C GLN A 160 17.24 2.89 -12.92
N ARG A 161 17.50 1.59 -12.81
CA ARG A 161 17.64 0.91 -11.51
C ARG A 161 18.88 1.42 -10.76
N ASN A 162 20.00 1.59 -11.45
CA ASN A 162 21.22 2.17 -10.89
C ASN A 162 21.02 3.61 -10.42
N GLU A 163 20.24 4.41 -11.15
CA GLU A 163 19.87 5.77 -10.75
C GLU A 163 19.02 5.79 -9.47
N GLY A 164 18.08 4.85 -9.33
CA GLY A 164 17.34 4.66 -8.08
C GLY A 164 18.25 4.26 -6.91
N LEU A 165 19.23 3.38 -7.15
CA LEU A 165 20.25 3.00 -6.17
C LEU A 165 21.15 4.17 -5.77
N ARG A 166 21.60 4.98 -6.74
CA ARG A 166 22.38 6.20 -6.50
C ARG A 166 21.61 7.14 -5.58
N TRP A 167 20.36 7.43 -5.89
CA TRP A 167 19.51 8.30 -5.08
C TRP A 167 19.33 7.77 -3.65
N LEU A 168 19.12 6.46 -3.48
CA LEU A 168 19.01 5.85 -2.15
C LEU A 168 20.29 6.01 -1.33
N ARG A 169 21.46 5.82 -1.96
CA ARG A 169 22.76 6.01 -1.32
C ARG A 169 22.95 7.46 -0.86
N GLU A 170 22.61 8.42 -1.72
CA GLU A 170 22.71 9.85 -1.40
C GLU A 170 21.74 10.27 -0.29
N LYS A 171 20.50 9.80 -0.36
CA LYS A 171 19.49 10.06 0.67
C LYS A 171 19.93 9.49 2.01
N ALA A 172 20.37 8.23 2.04
CA ALA A 172 20.87 7.61 3.25
C ALA A 172 22.09 8.35 3.83
N ALA A 173 23.00 8.84 2.98
CA ALA A 173 24.14 9.64 3.41
C ALA A 173 23.73 11.00 4.02
N ALA A 174 22.75 11.70 3.40
CA ALA A 174 22.23 12.97 3.88
C ALA A 174 21.44 12.87 5.21
N ASP A 175 20.95 11.67 5.52
CA ASP A 175 20.19 11.36 6.72
C ASP A 175 21.01 10.70 7.84
N ARG A 176 22.29 10.37 7.60
CA ARG A 176 23.20 9.86 8.65
C ARG A 176 23.27 10.87 9.79
N GLY A 177 22.81 10.45 10.97
CA GLY A 177 22.76 11.27 12.19
C GLY A 177 21.41 11.93 12.50
N LYS A 178 20.38 11.78 11.65
CA LYS A 178 19.03 12.34 11.87
C LYS A 178 18.01 11.33 12.39
N GLY A 179 18.40 10.08 12.64
CA GLY A 179 17.54 9.04 13.21
C GLY A 179 16.42 8.54 12.28
N LEU A 180 16.49 8.80 10.97
CA LEU A 180 15.54 8.27 10.00
C LEU A 180 15.72 6.76 9.85
N ALA A 181 14.60 6.04 9.89
CA ALA A 181 14.44 4.59 9.88
C ALA A 181 14.82 3.95 8.53
N PHE A 182 16.07 4.12 8.09
CA PHE A 182 16.68 3.23 7.10
C PHE A 182 17.05 1.87 7.72
N ASP A 183 17.04 1.79 9.05
CA ASP A 183 17.18 0.54 9.79
C ASP A 183 16.09 -0.45 9.38
N ASN A 184 16.53 -1.52 8.72
CA ASN A 184 15.68 -2.60 8.19
C ASN A 184 14.84 -2.26 6.94
N ALA A 185 15.09 -1.13 6.27
CA ALA A 185 14.42 -0.84 5.00
C ALA A 185 14.84 -1.82 3.89
N VAL A 186 13.93 -2.05 2.95
CA VAL A 186 14.09 -3.04 1.87
C VAL A 186 13.95 -2.34 0.52
N ILE A 187 14.77 -2.74 -0.44
CA ILE A 187 14.71 -2.32 -1.84
C ILE A 187 14.07 -3.45 -2.64
N TYR A 188 13.09 -3.10 -3.47
CA TYR A 188 12.48 -4.01 -4.43
C TYR A 188 12.48 -3.41 -5.83
N PHE A 189 12.89 -4.20 -6.83
CA PHE A 189 12.89 -3.77 -8.23
C PHE A 189 11.63 -4.29 -8.90
N ALA A 190 10.70 -3.38 -9.20
CA ALA A 190 9.39 -3.72 -9.75
C ALA A 190 9.22 -3.06 -11.12
N ASP A 191 9.34 -3.87 -12.18
CA ASP A 191 9.06 -3.45 -13.55
C ASP A 191 7.57 -3.10 -13.72
N ASP A 192 7.28 -2.12 -14.57
CA ASP A 192 5.94 -1.54 -14.64
C ASP A 192 4.88 -2.47 -15.27
N ASP A 193 5.27 -3.53 -16.00
CA ASP A 193 4.40 -4.45 -16.73
C ASP A 193 4.00 -5.73 -15.95
N ASN A 194 4.66 -5.98 -14.83
CA ASN A 194 4.47 -7.15 -13.98
C ASN A 194 3.23 -7.05 -13.09
N THR A 195 2.79 -8.17 -12.52
CA THR A 195 1.63 -8.23 -11.61
C THR A 195 2.06 -8.67 -10.21
N TYR A 196 1.72 -7.88 -9.19
CA TYR A 196 2.19 -8.05 -7.82
C TYR A 196 1.01 -8.30 -6.86
N SER A 197 1.06 -9.38 -6.08
CA SER A 197 0.10 -9.58 -5.00
C SER A 197 0.46 -8.73 -3.77
N LEU A 198 -0.52 -8.35 -2.96
CA LEU A 198 -0.26 -7.60 -1.72
C LEU A 198 0.58 -8.40 -0.72
N GLN A 199 0.39 -9.72 -0.67
CA GLN A 199 1.13 -10.63 0.22
C GLN A 199 2.64 -10.61 -0.03
N LEU A 200 3.06 -10.35 -1.27
CA LEU A 200 4.47 -10.23 -1.64
C LEU A 200 5.19 -9.16 -0.81
N PHE A 201 4.52 -8.02 -0.58
CA PHE A 201 5.11 -6.90 0.15
C PHE A 201 5.25 -7.19 1.64
N ASP A 202 4.39 -8.05 2.20
CA ASP A 202 4.53 -8.50 3.58
C ASP A 202 5.70 -9.49 3.73
N GLU A 203 5.89 -10.39 2.75
CA GLU A 203 7.00 -11.36 2.72
C GLU A 203 8.38 -10.68 2.67
N MET A 204 8.53 -9.64 1.84
CA MET A 204 9.82 -8.97 1.63
C MET A 204 10.19 -7.98 2.75
N ARG A 205 9.23 -7.49 3.52
CA ARG A 205 9.42 -6.36 4.44
C ARG A 205 10.51 -6.58 5.50
N TYR A 206 10.78 -7.84 5.84
CA TYR A 206 11.70 -8.22 6.90
C TYR A 206 13.02 -8.80 6.40
N THR A 207 13.36 -8.57 5.13
CA THR A 207 14.61 -9.01 4.53
C THR A 207 15.84 -8.44 5.25
N LYS A 208 16.79 -9.31 5.59
CA LYS A 208 18.03 -8.93 6.29
C LYS A 208 19.22 -8.83 5.35
N LYS A 209 19.31 -9.73 4.38
CA LYS A 209 20.29 -9.72 3.28
C LYS A 209 19.55 -9.66 1.94
N VAL A 210 19.18 -10.81 1.39
CA VAL A 210 18.46 -10.95 0.13
C VAL A 210 17.39 -12.01 0.28
N SER A 211 16.13 -11.63 0.08
CA SER A 211 15.00 -12.54 0.08
C SER A 211 14.65 -12.98 -1.33
N VAL A 212 14.24 -14.24 -1.49
CA VAL A 212 13.89 -14.81 -2.79
C VAL A 212 12.57 -15.59 -2.75
N TRP A 213 11.87 -15.62 -3.88
CA TRP A 213 10.59 -16.31 -4.04
C TRP A 213 10.34 -16.76 -5.48
N PRO A 214 9.34 -17.64 -5.72
CA PRO A 214 8.90 -18.02 -7.06
C PRO A 214 8.30 -16.86 -7.86
N VAL A 215 8.57 -16.85 -9.16
CA VAL A 215 7.99 -15.89 -10.12
C VAL A 215 7.19 -16.67 -11.16
N GLY A 216 5.94 -16.28 -11.39
CA GLY A 216 5.07 -16.90 -12.38
C GLY A 216 5.32 -16.40 -13.80
N LEU A 217 5.08 -17.26 -14.79
CA LEU A 217 5.11 -16.94 -16.22
C LEU A 217 6.43 -16.36 -16.73
N VAL A 218 7.55 -16.83 -16.17
CA VAL A 218 8.90 -16.38 -16.53
C VAL A 218 9.75 -17.53 -17.08
N GLY A 219 10.82 -17.23 -17.81
CA GLY A 219 11.74 -18.24 -18.36
C GLY A 219 11.09 -19.21 -19.36
N ALA A 220 9.96 -18.81 -19.99
CA ALA A 220 9.10 -19.69 -20.77
C ALA A 220 8.54 -20.90 -19.99
N MET A 221 8.37 -20.75 -18.67
CA MET A 221 7.83 -21.75 -17.76
C MET A 221 6.57 -21.25 -17.05
N LYS A 222 5.82 -22.16 -16.43
CA LYS A 222 4.70 -21.78 -15.53
C LYS A 222 5.20 -20.91 -14.37
N PHE A 223 6.37 -21.25 -13.85
CA PHE A 223 7.09 -20.48 -12.86
C PHE A 223 8.57 -20.89 -12.86
N GLU A 224 9.44 -20.00 -12.42
CA GLU A 224 10.77 -20.34 -11.93
C GLU A 224 10.80 -20.15 -10.40
N ARG A 225 11.61 -20.94 -9.68
CA ARG A 225 11.69 -20.84 -8.22
C ARG A 225 13.04 -21.23 -7.64
N PRO A 226 13.43 -20.65 -6.49
CA PRO A 226 14.45 -21.25 -5.64
C PRO A 226 13.96 -22.62 -5.13
N VAL A 227 14.84 -23.61 -5.08
CA VAL A 227 14.59 -24.91 -4.47
C VAL A 227 15.18 -24.90 -3.08
N VAL A 228 14.33 -25.19 -2.10
CA VAL A 228 14.65 -25.05 -0.68
C VAL A 228 14.70 -26.43 -0.04
N GLU A 229 15.79 -26.71 0.67
CA GLU A 229 15.98 -27.90 1.51
C GLU A 229 16.47 -27.46 2.88
N ASN A 230 15.87 -27.97 3.95
CA ASN A 230 16.21 -27.61 5.33
C ASN A 230 16.23 -26.08 5.60
N GLY A 231 15.31 -25.35 4.96
CA GLY A 231 15.19 -23.89 5.09
C GLY A 231 16.25 -23.08 4.34
N LYS A 232 17.07 -23.71 3.50
CA LYS A 232 18.12 -23.07 2.69
C LYS A 232 17.93 -23.31 1.21
N VAL A 233 18.30 -22.31 0.39
CA VAL A 233 18.30 -22.44 -1.06
C VAL A 233 19.48 -23.30 -1.48
N VAL A 234 19.22 -24.41 -2.16
CA VAL A 234 20.26 -25.35 -2.61
C VAL A 234 20.51 -25.32 -4.12
N ARG A 235 19.51 -24.87 -4.88
CA ARG A 235 19.58 -24.66 -6.34
C ARG A 235 18.34 -23.88 -6.79
N PHE A 236 18.19 -23.73 -8.10
CA PHE A 236 17.00 -23.13 -8.71
C PHE A 236 16.32 -24.11 -9.66
N HIS A 237 14.99 -23.97 -9.77
CA HIS A 237 14.18 -24.58 -10.80
C HIS A 237 13.97 -23.54 -11.91
N THR A 238 14.77 -23.67 -12.96
CA THR A 238 14.80 -22.79 -14.14
C THR A 238 15.06 -23.64 -15.39
N GLY A 239 14.47 -23.24 -16.51
CA GLY A 239 14.63 -23.92 -17.80
C GLY A 239 15.66 -23.26 -18.71
N TRP A 240 15.97 -21.98 -18.45
CA TRP A 240 16.77 -21.16 -19.34
C TRP A 240 18.05 -20.66 -18.66
N ARG A 241 19.21 -20.99 -19.27
CA ARG A 241 20.55 -20.69 -18.76
C ARG A 241 20.68 -21.01 -17.24
N PRO A 242 20.57 -22.29 -16.84
CA PRO A 242 20.60 -22.68 -15.42
C PRO A 242 21.96 -22.48 -14.75
N ASN A 243 23.03 -22.34 -15.53
CA ASN A 243 24.39 -22.12 -15.03
C ASN A 243 24.65 -20.66 -14.60
N ARG A 244 23.64 -19.78 -14.68
CA ARG A 244 23.76 -18.43 -14.13
C ARG A 244 24.01 -18.53 -12.61
N PRO A 245 24.81 -17.64 -12.04
CA PRO A 245 25.04 -17.60 -10.58
C PRO A 245 23.75 -17.45 -9.78
N PHE A 246 22.84 -16.58 -10.25
CA PHE A 246 21.50 -16.40 -9.71
C PHE A 246 20.51 -16.48 -10.88
N PRO A 247 20.02 -17.68 -11.23
CA PRO A 247 19.03 -17.85 -12.28
C PRO A 247 17.63 -17.53 -11.76
N ILE A 248 17.42 -16.25 -11.47
CA ILE A 248 16.18 -15.68 -10.96
C ILE A 248 15.84 -14.44 -11.79
N ASP A 249 14.55 -14.13 -11.88
CA ASP A 249 14.04 -12.91 -12.50
C ASP A 249 14.15 -11.71 -11.55
N MET A 250 14.21 -10.49 -12.10
CA MET A 250 14.24 -9.23 -11.35
C MET A 250 13.14 -9.14 -10.28
N ALA A 251 11.92 -9.60 -10.59
CA ALA A 251 10.80 -9.55 -9.67
C ALA A 251 10.88 -10.61 -8.55
N GLY A 252 11.83 -11.55 -8.62
CA GLY A 252 11.95 -12.71 -7.74
C GLY A 252 12.72 -12.48 -6.44
N PHE A 253 13.27 -11.28 -6.24
CA PHE A 253 14.06 -10.97 -5.05
C PHE A 253 13.87 -9.55 -4.53
N ALA A 254 14.18 -9.35 -3.25
CA ALA A 254 14.35 -8.03 -2.65
C ALA A 254 15.62 -8.00 -1.80
N VAL A 255 16.16 -6.81 -1.57
CA VAL A 255 17.47 -6.62 -0.95
C VAL A 255 17.36 -5.66 0.23
N SER A 256 18.04 -5.99 1.33
CA SER A 256 18.22 -5.08 2.45
C SER A 256 18.94 -3.81 2.00
N LEU A 257 18.38 -2.64 2.29
CA LEU A 257 19.03 -1.37 1.97
C LEU A 257 20.39 -1.26 2.69
N ASN A 258 20.48 -1.72 3.93
CA ASN A 258 21.74 -1.72 4.70
C ASN A 258 22.83 -2.53 3.99
N LEU A 259 22.47 -3.64 3.34
CA LEU A 259 23.41 -4.45 2.58
C LEU A 259 23.93 -3.68 1.34
N VAL A 260 23.04 -2.98 0.63
CA VAL A 260 23.43 -2.15 -0.52
C VAL A 260 24.29 -0.95 -0.11
N LEU A 261 24.01 -0.35 1.04
CA LEU A 261 24.82 0.75 1.57
C LEU A 261 26.20 0.28 2.05
N ALA A 262 26.31 -0.96 2.51
CA ALA A 262 27.58 -1.58 2.88
C ALA A 262 28.42 -2.01 1.66
N ASN A 263 27.80 -2.18 0.49
CA ASN A 263 28.44 -2.56 -0.77
C ASN A 263 28.19 -1.48 -1.83
N PRO A 264 28.87 -0.32 -1.73
CA PRO A 264 28.61 0.85 -2.58
C PRO A 264 28.86 0.60 -4.08
N ASP A 265 29.70 -0.38 -4.41
CA ASP A 265 30.03 -0.75 -5.79
C ASP A 265 29.01 -1.71 -6.42
N ALA A 266 28.07 -2.26 -5.64
CA ALA A 266 27.06 -3.19 -6.16
C ALA A 266 26.03 -2.45 -7.02
N CYS A 267 26.11 -2.63 -8.34
CA CYS A 267 25.22 -2.04 -9.33
C CYS A 267 24.86 -3.10 -10.39
N PHE A 268 23.80 -2.84 -11.16
CA PHE A 268 23.50 -3.63 -12.35
C PHE A 268 24.50 -3.29 -13.45
N ASP A 269 25.08 -4.30 -14.09
CA ASP A 269 25.92 -4.09 -15.26
C ASP A 269 25.05 -3.97 -16.52
N GLY A 270 24.99 -2.75 -17.08
CA GLY A 270 24.26 -2.48 -18.33
C GLY A 270 24.84 -3.19 -19.56
N ASN A 271 26.04 -3.75 -19.47
CA ASN A 271 26.66 -4.57 -20.52
C ASN A 271 26.57 -6.08 -20.22
N ALA A 272 25.90 -6.49 -19.13
CA ALA A 272 25.76 -7.89 -18.79
C ALA A 272 25.13 -8.68 -19.95
N GLU A 273 25.59 -9.93 -20.11
CA GLU A 273 24.98 -10.84 -21.06
C GLU A 273 23.47 -11.00 -20.79
N MET A 274 22.72 -11.31 -21.84
CA MET A 274 21.29 -11.59 -21.73
C MET A 274 21.03 -12.63 -20.62
N GLY A 275 20.21 -12.24 -19.64
CA GLY A 275 19.83 -13.04 -18.48
C GLY A 275 20.76 -12.96 -17.27
N PHE A 276 21.90 -12.28 -17.38
CA PHE A 276 22.87 -12.14 -16.29
C PHE A 276 22.74 -10.81 -15.53
N LEU A 277 21.76 -9.97 -15.86
CA LEU A 277 21.57 -8.67 -15.23
C LEU A 277 21.37 -8.81 -13.71
N GLU A 278 20.48 -9.70 -13.28
CA GLU A 278 20.21 -9.99 -11.86
C GLU A 278 21.47 -10.53 -11.17
N SER A 279 22.18 -11.45 -11.84
CA SER A 279 23.43 -12.02 -11.32
C SER A 279 24.51 -10.95 -11.16
N SER A 280 24.66 -10.01 -12.10
CA SER A 280 25.66 -8.93 -12.05
C SER A 280 25.52 -8.06 -10.80
N PHE A 281 24.30 -7.93 -10.27
CA PHE A 281 24.03 -7.21 -9.05
C PHE A 281 24.16 -8.09 -7.80
N LEU A 282 23.50 -9.26 -7.78
CA LEU A 282 23.43 -10.13 -6.60
C LEU A 282 24.78 -10.74 -6.20
N GLN A 283 25.65 -11.04 -7.16
CA GLN A 283 26.99 -11.60 -6.88
C GLN A 283 27.88 -10.64 -6.09
N ASN A 284 27.62 -9.34 -6.16
CA ASN A 284 28.35 -8.33 -5.40
C ASN A 284 27.78 -8.12 -3.99
N LEU A 285 26.74 -8.87 -3.61
CA LEU A 285 26.02 -8.70 -2.34
C LEU A 285 26.00 -9.95 -1.47
N VAL A 286 25.76 -11.12 -2.08
CA VAL A 286 25.48 -12.36 -1.35
C VAL A 286 25.97 -13.58 -2.10
N THR A 287 26.09 -14.70 -1.36
CA THR A 287 26.17 -16.04 -1.92
C THR A 287 24.80 -16.74 -1.87
N MET A 288 24.66 -17.92 -2.50
CA MET A 288 23.40 -18.68 -2.46
C MET A 288 22.98 -19.08 -1.02
N GLU A 289 23.94 -19.29 -0.12
CA GLU A 289 23.69 -19.69 1.28
C GLU A 289 23.08 -18.56 2.13
N ASP A 290 23.28 -17.31 1.70
CA ASP A 290 22.78 -16.11 2.34
C ASP A 290 21.33 -15.78 1.94
N LEU A 291 20.79 -16.45 0.93
CA LEU A 291 19.43 -16.20 0.45
C LEU A 291 18.38 -16.62 1.49
N GLU A 292 17.40 -15.75 1.68
CA GLU A 292 16.27 -15.96 2.58
C GLU A 292 15.04 -16.42 1.78
N PRO A 293 14.69 -17.72 1.80
CA PRO A 293 13.50 -18.20 1.10
C PRO A 293 12.23 -17.66 1.76
N LYS A 294 11.35 -17.04 0.95
CA LYS A 294 10.05 -16.51 1.35
C LYS A 294 8.91 -17.28 0.67
N ALA A 295 7.69 -16.77 0.74
CA ALA A 295 6.52 -17.31 0.05
C ALA A 295 6.31 -18.80 0.38
N ASP A 296 6.31 -19.09 1.69
CA ASP A 296 6.14 -20.44 2.24
C ASP A 296 7.22 -21.41 1.71
N MET A 297 8.49 -21.10 1.98
CA MET A 297 9.66 -21.86 1.51
C MET A 297 9.68 -22.06 -0.01
N CYS A 298 9.36 -21.00 -0.74
CA CYS A 298 9.31 -20.94 -2.19
C CYS A 298 8.33 -21.96 -2.80
N THR A 299 7.16 -22.13 -2.17
CA THR A 299 6.07 -22.98 -2.68
C THR A 299 4.89 -22.18 -3.24
N LYS A 300 4.80 -20.87 -2.97
CA LYS A 300 3.74 -19.99 -3.47
C LYS A 300 4.27 -18.99 -4.50
N VAL A 301 3.50 -18.80 -5.57
CA VAL A 301 3.75 -17.73 -6.55
C VAL A 301 2.96 -16.50 -6.12
N LEU A 302 3.67 -15.41 -5.81
CA LEU A 302 3.09 -14.15 -5.32
C LEU A 302 3.31 -12.97 -6.28
N VAL A 303 4.02 -13.21 -7.39
CA VAL A 303 4.34 -12.24 -8.44
C VAL A 303 4.36 -12.96 -9.79
N TRP A 304 3.92 -12.26 -10.83
CA TRP A 304 3.86 -12.76 -12.21
C TRP A 304 4.55 -11.80 -13.16
N HIS A 305 5.43 -12.35 -14.00
CA HIS A 305 6.11 -11.64 -15.08
C HIS A 305 5.17 -11.50 -16.29
N THR A 306 4.06 -10.78 -16.09
CA THR A 306 3.10 -10.46 -17.15
C THR A 306 3.70 -9.49 -18.15
N ARG A 307 3.18 -9.52 -19.37
CA ARG A 307 3.57 -8.60 -20.44
C ARG A 307 2.33 -8.13 -21.17
N THR A 308 2.24 -6.83 -21.40
CA THR A 308 1.13 -6.25 -22.15
C THR A 308 1.39 -6.33 -23.65
N GLU A 309 0.38 -6.76 -24.40
CA GLU A 309 0.45 -6.78 -25.86
C GLU A 309 0.63 -5.36 -26.43
N LYS A 310 1.40 -5.25 -27.52
CA LYS A 310 1.53 -3.98 -28.25
C LYS A 310 0.17 -3.62 -28.88
N PRO A 311 -0.40 -2.44 -28.61
CA PRO A 311 -1.67 -2.03 -29.22
C PRO A 311 -1.59 -2.00 -30.75
N LYS A 312 -2.67 -2.45 -31.41
CA LYS A 312 -2.77 -2.46 -32.88
C LYS A 312 -3.21 -1.08 -33.38
N MET A 313 -2.28 -0.30 -33.92
CA MET A 313 -2.51 1.10 -34.32
C MET A 313 -2.88 1.31 -35.80
N LYS A 314 -3.22 0.24 -36.54
CA LYS A 314 -3.50 0.32 -37.99
C LYS A 314 -4.53 1.39 -38.39
N ARG A 315 -5.59 1.56 -37.58
CA ARG A 315 -6.64 2.58 -37.86
C ARG A 315 -6.15 3.99 -37.55
N GLU A 316 -5.45 4.16 -36.43
CA GLU A 316 -4.84 5.43 -36.06
C GLU A 316 -3.85 5.90 -37.14
N GLU A 317 -2.95 5.01 -37.59
CA GLU A 317 -2.01 5.29 -38.68
C GLU A 317 -2.71 5.69 -39.99
N ALA A 318 -3.86 5.08 -40.30
CA ALA A 318 -4.66 5.43 -41.48
C ALA A 318 -5.35 6.80 -41.35
N LEU A 319 -5.85 7.13 -40.15
CA LEU A 319 -6.49 8.41 -39.85
C LEU A 319 -5.47 9.56 -39.81
N ILE A 320 -4.27 9.35 -39.25
CA ILE A 320 -3.16 10.31 -39.26
C ILE A 320 -2.81 10.70 -40.70
N LYS A 321 -2.73 9.73 -41.62
CA LYS A 321 -2.46 9.99 -43.06
C LYS A 321 -3.55 10.83 -43.73
N GLN A 322 -4.76 10.86 -43.18
CA GLN A 322 -5.89 11.65 -43.67
C GLN A 322 -6.02 13.01 -42.97
N GLY A 323 -5.14 13.32 -42.00
CA GLY A 323 -5.27 14.52 -41.16
C GLY A 323 -6.40 14.43 -40.13
N LEU A 324 -6.91 13.22 -39.87
CA LEU A 324 -8.02 12.94 -38.94
C LEU A 324 -7.57 12.08 -37.75
N GLY A 325 -6.27 12.13 -37.41
CA GLY A 325 -5.70 11.39 -36.28
C GLY A 325 -6.31 11.81 -34.94
N SER A 326 -6.07 11.00 -33.91
CA SER A 326 -6.49 11.32 -32.55
C SER A 326 -5.88 12.65 -32.09
N ASP A 327 -6.64 13.43 -31.32
CA ASP A 327 -6.18 14.73 -30.80
C ASP A 327 -4.93 14.54 -29.91
N PRO A 328 -3.76 15.10 -30.28
CA PRO A 328 -2.53 14.93 -29.51
C PRO A 328 -2.58 15.56 -28.12
N ASN A 329 -3.57 16.40 -27.83
CA ASN A 329 -3.78 16.98 -26.50
C ASN A 329 -4.57 16.06 -25.56
N VAL A 330 -5.14 14.97 -26.07
CA VAL A 330 -5.83 13.95 -25.26
C VAL A 330 -4.79 12.90 -24.84
N GLU A 331 -4.32 13.02 -23.60
CA GLU A 331 -3.32 12.10 -23.03
C GLU A 331 -3.88 10.69 -22.79
N VAL A 332 -3.28 9.70 -23.47
CA VAL A 332 -3.63 8.27 -23.38
C VAL A 332 -2.66 7.48 -22.52
#